data_AF-A0A2M8GKG2-F1
#
_entry.id   AF-A0A2M8GKG2-F1
#
_cell.length_a   1.000
_cell.length_b   1.000
_cell.length_c   1.000
_cell.angle_alpha   90.00
_cell.angle_beta   90.00
_cell.angle_gamma   90.00
#
_symmetry.space_group_name_H-M   'P 1'
#
loop_
_entity.id
_entity.type
_entity.pdbx_description
1 polymer ?
#
loop_
_entity_poly.entity_id
_entity_poly.type
_entity_poly.pdbx_seq_one_letter_code
_entity_poly.pdbx_strand_id
1 'polypeptide(L)' 'MPKIWNYLIIKKRWMNMKKYSELIKNYSIKFLIKAFWGEIKRKIWREYIYNSYSQNYEDLILKKYFNLPPAPL' A
#
# COMPACT_ATOMS: atom_id res chain seq x y z
N MET A 1 -20.76 -24.60 43.14
CA MET A 1 -20.57 -23.23 42.58
C MET A 1 -21.88 -22.74 41.96
N PRO A 2 -22.34 -21.51 42.22
CA PRO A 2 -23.64 -21.03 41.73
C PRO A 2 -23.65 -20.87 40.21
N LYS A 3 -24.71 -21.31 39.52
CA LYS A 3 -24.89 -21.24 38.05
C LYS A 3 -24.63 -19.84 37.45
N ILE A 4 -24.87 -18.79 38.24
CA ILE A 4 -24.68 -17.37 37.89
C ILE A 4 -23.21 -17.05 37.59
N TRP A 5 -22.26 -17.64 38.32
CA TRP A 5 -20.83 -17.41 38.10
C TRP A 5 -20.36 -18.02 36.78
N ASN A 6 -20.90 -19.18 36.40
CA ASN A 6 -20.57 -19.82 35.13
C ASN A 6 -21.05 -18.99 33.93
N TYR A 7 -22.24 -18.39 34.04
CA TYR A 7 -22.77 -17.45 33.03
C TYR A 7 -21.88 -16.21 32.87
N LEU A 8 -21.43 -15.61 33.98
CA LEU A 8 -20.54 -14.45 33.95
C LEU A 8 -19.19 -14.76 33.28
N ILE A 9 -18.62 -15.95 33.55
CA ILE A 9 -17.37 -16.39 32.93
C ILE A 9 -17.54 -16.56 31.41
N ILE A 10 -18.63 -17.21 30.97
CA ILE A 10 -18.92 -17.41 29.54
C ILE A 10 -19.14 -16.06 28.84
N LYS A 11 -19.92 -15.15 29.43
CA LYS A 11 -20.19 -13.82 28.87
C LYS A 11 -18.91 -12.99 28.72
N LYS A 12 -18.02 -13.03 29.72
CA LYS A 12 -16.71 -12.34 29.67
C LYS A 12 -15.82 -12.93 28.57
N ARG A 13 -15.83 -14.25 28.41
CA ARG A 13 -15.06 -14.95 27.36
C ARG A 13 -15.54 -14.57 25.96
N TRP A 14 -16.86 -14.48 25.76
CA TRP A 14 -17.45 -14.00 24.50
C TRP A 14 -17.09 -12.54 24.17
N MET A 15 -17.18 -11.63 25.15
CA MET A 15 -16.78 -10.23 24.94
C MET A 15 -15.31 -10.12 24.55
N ASN A 16 -14.43 -10.89 25.22
CA ASN A 16 -13.02 -10.91 24.87
C ASN A 16 -12.78 -11.42 23.44
N MET A 17 -13.43 -12.53 23.04
CA MET A 17 -13.30 -13.03 21.66
C MET A 17 -13.74 -12.01 20.61
N LYS A 18 -14.84 -11.29 20.87
CA LYS A 18 -15.31 -10.22 19.97
C LYS A 18 -14.27 -9.09 19.84
N LYS A 19 -13.70 -8.65 20.96
CA LYS A 19 -12.67 -7.61 21.00
C LYS A 19 -11.41 -8.03 20.23
N TYR A 20 -10.95 -9.28 20.38
CA TYR A 20 -9.81 -9.79 19.63
C TYR A 20 -10.10 -9.88 18.13
N SER A 21 -11.31 -10.30 17.74
CA SER A 21 -11.75 -10.34 16.33
C SER A 21 -11.73 -8.95 15.68
N GLU A 22 -12.26 -7.93 16.37
CA GLU A 22 -12.23 -6.54 15.90
C GLU A 22 -10.80 -5.99 15.79
N LEU A 23 -9.94 -6.32 16.75
CA LEU A 23 -8.50 -5.99 16.69
C LEU A 23 -7.84 -6.61 15.46
N ILE A 24 -8.05 -7.91 15.22
CA ILE A 24 -7.46 -8.62 14.07
C ILE A 24 -7.95 -8.01 12.75
N LYS A 25 -9.26 -7.73 12.64
CA LYS A 25 -9.82 -7.07 11.45
C LYS A 25 -9.23 -5.68 11.23
N ASN A 26 -9.10 -4.88 12.27
CA ASN A 26 -8.53 -3.54 12.14
C ASN A 26 -7.05 -3.58 11.75
N TYR A 27 -6.28 -4.53 12.29
CA TYR A 27 -4.89 -4.73 11.90
C TYR A 27 -4.74 -5.24 10.46
N SER A 28 -5.58 -6.20 10.04
CA SER A 28 -5.53 -6.74 8.68
C SER A 28 -5.91 -5.68 7.64
N ILE A 29 -6.92 -4.85 7.92
CA ILE A 29 -7.32 -3.74 7.06
C ILE A 29 -6.18 -2.71 6.96
N LYS A 30 -5.58 -2.31 8.09
CA LYS A 30 -4.43 -1.38 8.07
C LYS A 30 -3.25 -1.93 7.29
N PHE A 31 -2.96 -3.22 7.41
CA PHE A 31 -1.89 -3.89 6.66
C PHE A 31 -2.17 -3.86 5.15
N LEU A 32 -3.39 -4.25 4.74
CA LEU A 32 -3.80 -4.23 3.34
C LEU A 32 -3.72 -2.83 2.73
N ILE A 33 -4.22 -1.81 3.45
CA ILE A 33 -4.15 -0.42 3.01
C ILE A 33 -2.69 0.02 2.84
N LYS A 34 -1.82 -0.31 3.79
CA LYS A 34 -0.40 0.07 3.71
C LYS A 34 0.31 -0.63 2.55
N ALA A 35 0.04 -1.91 2.33
CA ALA A 35 0.61 -2.68 1.22
C ALA A 35 0.15 -2.11 -0.14
N PHE A 36 -1.15 -1.81 -0.27
CA PHE A 36 -1.73 -1.24 -1.49
C PHE A 36 -1.14 0.13 -1.83
N TRP A 37 -1.06 1.03 -0.85
CA TRP A 37 -0.41 2.33 -1.03
C TRP A 37 1.07 2.22 -1.42
N GLY A 38 1.78 1.24 -0.87
CA GLY A 38 3.17 0.95 -1.24
C GLY A 38 3.31 0.55 -2.71
N GLU A 39 2.40 -0.31 -3.20
CA GLU A 39 2.45 -0.77 -4.58
C GLU A 39 2.04 0.32 -5.58
N ILE A 40 1.07 1.17 -5.25
CA ILE A 40 0.73 2.36 -6.05
C ILE A 40 1.96 3.27 -6.21
N LYS A 41 2.64 3.61 -5.11
CA LYS A 41 3.83 4.46 -5.16
C LYS A 41 4.93 3.84 -6.02
N ARG A 42 5.15 2.53 -5.92
CA ARG A 42 6.12 1.81 -6.76
C ARG A 42 5.72 1.86 -8.24
N LYS A 43 4.43 1.71 -8.56
CA LYS A 43 3.95 1.81 -9.94
C LYS A 43 4.22 3.20 -10.53
N ILE A 44 3.84 4.26 -9.81
CA ILE A 44 4.09 5.65 -10.22
C ILE A 44 5.60 5.88 -10.40
N TRP A 45 6.43 5.38 -9.48
CA TRP A 45 7.88 5.56 -9.57
C TRP A 45 8.50 4.83 -10.77
N ARG A 46 8.04 3.61 -11.07
CA ARG A 46 8.45 2.87 -12.29
C ARG A 46 8.09 3.63 -13.56
N GLU A 47 6.89 4.21 -13.60
CA GLU A 47 6.39 4.97 -14.76
C GLU A 47 7.15 6.28 -14.94
N TYR A 48 7.45 6.99 -13.84
CA TYR A 48 8.30 8.19 -13.86
C TYR A 48 9.71 7.87 -14.37
N ILE A 49 10.33 6.80 -13.87
CA ILE A 49 11.64 6.36 -14.31
C ILE A 49 11.63 5.97 -15.79
N TYR A 50 10.63 5.21 -16.22
CA TYR A 50 10.49 4.80 -17.61
C TYR A 50 10.40 6.01 -18.54
N ASN A 51 9.58 7.00 -18.19
CA ASN A 51 9.45 8.22 -18.98
C ASN A 51 10.75 9.03 -19.01
N SER A 52 11.45 9.14 -17.87
CA SER A 52 12.74 9.86 -17.80
C SER A 52 13.83 9.16 -18.64
N TYR A 53 13.88 7.83 -18.64
CA TYR A 53 14.78 7.11 -19.54
C TYR A 53 14.36 7.25 -21.01
N SER A 54 13.07 7.12 -21.33
CA SER A 54 12.56 7.26 -22.70
C SER A 54 12.88 8.63 -23.29
N GLN A 55 12.64 9.71 -22.53
CA GLN A 55 12.97 11.07 -22.93
C GLN A 55 14.48 11.26 -23.17
N ASN A 56 15.33 10.70 -22.32
CA ASN A 56 16.78 10.74 -22.53
C ASN A 56 17.21 10.03 -23.83
N TYR A 57 16.58 8.91 -24.18
CA TYR A 57 16.87 8.23 -25.44
C TYR A 57 16.37 9.02 -26.65
N GLU A 58 15.17 9.60 -26.57
CA GLU A 58 14.62 10.47 -27.61
C GLU A 58 15.50 11.72 -27.83
N ASP A 59 15.96 12.36 -26.76
CA ASP A 59 16.86 13.51 -26.83
C ASP A 59 18.23 13.14 -27.45
N LEU A 60 18.78 11.96 -27.11
CA LEU A 60 20.03 11.48 -27.72
C LEU A 60 19.87 11.23 -29.23
N ILE A 61 18.73 10.68 -29.64
CA ILE A 61 18.41 10.47 -31.07
C ILE A 61 18.25 11.83 -31.76
N LEU A 62 17.47 12.76 -31.21
CA LEU A 62 17.27 14.10 -31.77
C LEU A 62 18.59 14.88 -31.88
N LYS A 63 19.43 14.83 -30.86
CA LYS A 63 20.75 15.45 -30.87
C LYS A 63 21.67 14.86 -31.94
N LYS A 64 21.63 13.54 -32.14
CA LYS A 64 22.48 12.83 -33.12
C LYS A 64 22.05 13.05 -34.56
N TYR A 65 20.75 13.14 -34.84
CA TYR A 65 20.21 13.21 -36.21
C TYR A 65 19.81 14.62 -36.65
N PHE A 66 19.47 15.53 -35.72
CA PHE A 66 18.88 16.82 -36.05
C PHE A 66 19.63 18.04 -35.50
N ASN A 67 20.72 17.88 -34.72
CA ASN A 67 21.43 18.98 -34.06
C ASN A 67 20.50 19.96 -33.29
N LEU A 68 19.37 19.48 -32.79
CA LEU A 68 18.41 20.29 -32.05
C LEU A 68 18.83 20.39 -30.58
N PRO A 69 18.65 21.56 -29.92
CA PRO A 69 18.85 21.69 -28.48
C PRO A 69 17.82 20.82 -27.73
N PRO A 70 18.15 20.29 -26.53
CA PRO A 70 17.29 19.40 -25.78
C PRO A 70 15.97 20.09 -25.38
N ALA A 71 14.88 19.32 -25.32
CA ALA A 71 13.58 19.84 -24.93
C ALA A 71 13.56 20.26 -23.44
N PRO A 72 12.90 21.36 -23.07
CA PRO A 72 12.80 21.76 -21.67
C PRO A 72 11.94 20.79 -20.86
N LEU A 73 12.44 20.44 -19.67
CA LEU A 73 11.77 19.65 -18.62
C LEU A 73 10.48 20.31 -18.12
#